data_AF-A0A7M5X7C0-F1
#
_entry.id   AF-A0A7M5X7C0-F1
#
_cell.length_a   1.000
_cell.length_b   1.000
_cell.length_c   1.000
_cell.angle_alpha   90.00
_cell.angle_beta   90.00
_cell.angle_gamma   90.00
#
_symmetry.space_group_name_H-M   'P 1'
#
loop_
_entity.id
_entity.type
_entity.pdbx_description
1 polymer ?
#
loop_
_entity_poly.entity_id
_entity_poly.type
_entity_poly.pdbx_seq_one_letter_code
_entity_poly.pdbx_strand_id
1 'polypeptide(L)'
;MNILCSLLLCSHLIHCVIADGFSHTGAEGTQHGRKTYDPFYYTTNSQIPHLPFVTGYMGTHGTYRFMTVTEQTLFAIGDAKHGVWRLHDNGHVREYRKKGKIGLPTGLNPNSQSTVSKNSYMNTIKHNYAAYIPEEGWTGYKYPDQATSDGSDGVKGHQNFIDLSIYHPKYGGKYNDHVPIDLPFFYCTMTGFGYPHVKKVWDYLKAQPNANQIGPLGQRAGFDIKENFLNLIRVELFQDAAVWANIGVGDHAKDEKLKNLADARDRIQSVNYQQIDLTRMEYEFYFFERPFFNKPYLFVACVLNNKQGPSYFSYLRPDGAYFEELAKRVNVTSFNKNEIYDAFVPIKGESNVTKSYGLPLFGMHNPNRISFGMSGGACPEKGGDYARYPWGNPGSGWPTNYEEVTPVCDAFLVDIKLWANLDKTWNDPTVSVGNSGFPGKTTIDYTVDANLYGKFEDPYLQNKVNPHMVDLTTNGQKVEHTVRKPNPVKLRMDFTRLGRNFEFTNVSHIHEVEIESPTMPSNNVVVQKCENQSQVQQGNQTKIIETKECDWEGSLLIGILVVVSLIFLINFIGLCFLFCRRSSEDRAPKHVKGNDNLLGVVA
;
A
#
# COMPACT_ATOMS: atom_id res chain seq x y z
N MET A 1 -19.36 21.15 47.35
CA MET A 1 -19.71 19.93 46.57
C MET A 1 -18.98 19.79 45.24
N ASN A 2 -18.40 20.86 44.66
CA ASN A 2 -17.70 20.78 43.35
C ASN A 2 -16.23 20.31 43.39
N ILE A 3 -15.65 20.03 44.55
CA ILE A 3 -14.24 19.56 44.66
C ILE A 3 -14.16 18.03 44.75
N LEU A 4 -15.17 17.36 45.30
CA LEU A 4 -15.18 15.88 45.39
C LEU A 4 -15.47 15.20 44.05
N CYS A 5 -16.23 15.84 43.15
CA CYS A 5 -16.58 15.26 41.85
C CYS A 5 -15.39 15.25 40.87
N SER A 6 -14.50 16.25 40.96
CA SER A 6 -13.29 16.31 40.11
C SER A 6 -12.21 15.32 40.53
N LEU A 7 -12.13 14.94 41.81
CA LEU A 7 -11.16 13.96 42.32
C LEU A 7 -11.58 12.51 42.00
N LEU A 8 -12.87 12.20 42.01
CA LEU A 8 -13.37 10.87 41.67
C LEU A 8 -13.30 10.56 40.17
N LEU A 9 -13.55 11.55 39.30
CA LEU A 9 -13.38 11.40 37.84
C LEU A 9 -11.91 11.30 37.40
N CYS A 10 -10.98 11.93 38.10
CA CYS A 10 -9.54 11.73 37.83
C CYS A 10 -9.04 10.33 38.23
N SER A 11 -9.57 9.74 39.32
CA SER A 11 -9.09 8.43 39.81
C SER A 11 -9.43 7.25 38.88
N HIS A 12 -10.54 7.34 38.13
CA HIS A 12 -10.97 6.29 37.19
C HIS A 12 -10.43 6.47 35.77
N LEU A 13 -9.84 7.63 35.45
CA LEU A 13 -9.13 7.86 34.19
C LEU A 13 -7.64 7.48 34.27
N ILE A 14 -7.10 7.27 35.47
CA ILE A 14 -5.68 6.94 35.67
C ILE A 14 -5.42 5.42 35.63
N HIS A 15 -6.43 4.55 35.76
CA HIS A 15 -6.24 3.10 35.88
C HIS A 15 -6.43 2.27 34.59
N CYS A 16 -6.55 2.89 33.41
CA CYS A 16 -6.79 2.14 32.17
C CYS A 16 -5.80 2.36 31.02
N VAL A 17 -4.62 2.95 31.27
CA VAL A 17 -3.61 3.20 30.22
C VAL A 17 -2.33 2.37 30.40
N ILE A 18 -2.19 1.61 31.49
CA ILE A 18 -0.88 1.08 31.90
C ILE A 18 -0.64 -0.38 31.45
N ALA A 19 -1.48 -1.01 30.62
CA ALA A 19 -1.23 -2.40 30.19
C ALA A 19 -0.55 -2.55 28.82
N ASP A 20 -0.71 -1.61 27.88
CA ASP A 20 -0.20 -1.80 26.50
C ASP A 20 1.25 -1.33 26.28
N GLY A 21 1.82 -0.52 27.19
CA GLY A 21 3.18 0.02 27.02
C GLY A 21 4.29 -1.03 27.16
N PHE A 22 4.08 -2.05 28.00
CA PHE A 22 5.14 -3.00 28.35
C PHE A 22 5.37 -4.07 27.29
N SER A 23 4.30 -4.58 26.68
CA SER A 23 4.38 -5.59 25.61
C SER A 23 5.18 -5.13 24.41
N HIS A 24 5.39 -3.82 24.28
CA HIS A 24 6.19 -3.23 23.24
C HIS A 24 7.63 -2.96 23.67
N THR A 25 8.03 -2.92 24.94
CA THR A 25 9.32 -2.29 25.30
C THR A 25 10.26 -3.08 26.20
N GLY A 26 9.79 -4.19 26.78
CA GLY A 26 10.60 -4.99 27.70
C GLY A 26 10.00 -6.36 28.03
N ALA A 27 10.76 -7.16 28.78
CA ALA A 27 10.33 -8.46 29.31
C ALA A 27 9.80 -8.33 30.74
N GLU A 28 8.73 -9.04 31.10
CA GLU A 28 8.05 -8.85 32.38
C GLU A 28 9.05 -9.05 33.55
N GLY A 29 9.05 -8.15 34.53
CA GLY A 29 9.99 -8.18 35.64
C GLY A 29 11.31 -7.42 35.42
N THR A 30 11.54 -6.80 34.25
CA THR A 30 12.72 -5.93 34.04
C THR A 30 12.54 -4.50 34.53
N GLN A 31 11.36 -4.13 35.06
CA GLN A 31 11.06 -2.82 35.63
C GLN A 31 11.69 -2.69 37.02
N HIS A 32 13.03 -2.60 37.09
CA HIS A 32 13.88 -2.48 38.28
C HIS A 32 13.18 -2.00 39.59
N GLY A 33 12.47 -2.89 40.28
CA GLY A 33 11.81 -2.61 41.56
C GLY A 33 10.63 -1.62 41.52
N ARG A 34 10.12 -1.24 40.35
CA ARG A 34 8.95 -0.35 40.23
C ARG A 34 7.66 -1.16 40.25
N LYS A 35 6.65 -0.66 40.96
CA LYS A 35 5.32 -1.31 41.02
C LYS A 35 4.50 -0.89 39.79
N THR A 36 3.60 -1.74 39.33
CA THR A 36 2.75 -1.50 38.13
C THR A 36 1.95 -0.20 38.14
N TYR A 37 1.72 0.39 39.31
CA TYR A 37 1.03 1.67 39.48
C TYR A 37 1.97 2.88 39.64
N ASP A 38 3.29 2.69 39.57
CA ASP A 38 4.27 3.78 39.58
C ASP A 38 4.10 4.62 38.29
N PRO A 39 3.91 5.96 38.36
CA PRO A 39 3.78 6.79 37.16
C PRO A 39 5.02 6.73 36.24
N PHE A 40 6.16 6.28 36.75
CA PHE A 40 7.40 6.07 36.02
C PHE A 40 7.68 4.60 35.72
N TYR A 41 6.68 3.72 35.83
CA TYR A 41 6.80 2.28 35.58
C TYR A 41 7.44 1.94 34.22
N TYR A 42 7.18 2.78 33.21
CA TYR A 42 7.74 2.66 31.85
C TYR A 42 9.03 3.45 31.62
N THR A 43 9.88 3.57 32.63
CA THR A 43 11.13 4.32 32.51
C THR A 43 12.32 3.57 33.10
N THR A 44 13.51 3.84 32.59
CA THR A 44 14.78 3.34 33.13
C THR A 44 15.03 3.86 34.56
N ASN A 45 16.07 3.35 35.23
CA ASN A 45 16.52 3.89 36.52
C ASN A 45 16.95 5.37 36.43
N SER A 46 17.28 5.84 35.23
CA SER A 46 17.58 7.25 34.93
C SER A 46 16.33 8.04 34.49
N GLN A 47 15.13 7.48 34.65
CA GLN A 47 13.84 8.08 34.26
C GLN A 47 13.67 8.32 32.75
N ILE A 48 14.46 7.64 31.92
CA ILE A 48 14.31 7.70 30.45
C ILE A 48 13.14 6.81 30.04
N PRO A 49 12.16 7.30 29.26
CA PRO A 49 11.04 6.49 28.80
C PRO A 49 11.50 5.29 27.96
N HIS A 50 10.88 4.14 28.20
CA HIS A 50 11.00 2.99 27.31
C HIS A 50 10.26 3.27 26.00
N LEU A 51 10.92 3.00 24.86
CA LEU A 51 10.39 3.24 23.52
C LEU A 51 10.02 1.92 22.82
N PRO A 52 8.93 1.89 22.02
CA PRO A 52 8.31 0.66 21.52
C PRO A 52 9.15 -0.11 20.50
N PHE A 53 9.09 -1.42 20.64
CA PHE A 53 9.41 -2.47 19.71
C PHE A 53 8.09 -3.00 19.13
N VAL A 54 7.90 -2.79 17.82
CA VAL A 54 6.72 -3.26 17.09
C VAL A 54 7.19 -3.94 15.83
N THR A 55 6.80 -5.19 15.63
CA THR A 55 7.17 -5.98 14.45
C THR A 55 5.93 -6.49 13.72
N GLY A 56 6.09 -6.74 12.43
CA GLY A 56 5.06 -7.24 11.54
C GLY A 56 5.67 -7.63 10.19
N TYR A 57 4.81 -8.07 9.26
CA TYR A 57 5.27 -8.41 7.92
C TYR A 57 4.28 -7.99 6.84
N MET A 58 4.83 -7.79 5.65
CA MET A 58 4.15 -7.48 4.42
C MET A 58 4.22 -8.72 3.53
N GLY A 59 3.09 -9.18 3.00
CA GLY A 59 3.02 -10.37 2.17
C GLY A 59 2.22 -10.13 0.90
N THR A 60 2.83 -10.41 -0.25
CA THR A 60 2.18 -10.41 -1.58
C THR A 60 2.72 -11.58 -2.39
N HIS A 61 1.80 -12.32 -3.04
CA HIS A 61 2.14 -13.47 -3.92
C HIS A 61 3.10 -14.51 -3.31
N GLY A 62 3.02 -14.75 -2.00
CA GLY A 62 3.88 -15.72 -1.30
C GLY A 62 5.29 -15.21 -0.97
N THR A 63 5.60 -13.93 -1.24
CA THR A 63 6.85 -13.29 -0.82
C THR A 63 6.61 -12.39 0.38
N TYR A 64 7.47 -12.53 1.40
CA TYR A 64 7.31 -11.90 2.71
C TYR A 64 8.43 -10.90 2.96
N ARG A 65 8.09 -9.72 3.51
CA ARG A 65 9.04 -8.70 3.93
C ARG A 65 8.70 -8.26 5.34
N PHE A 66 9.65 -8.39 6.25
CA PHE A 66 9.48 -8.11 7.66
C PHE A 66 9.75 -6.64 7.91
N MET A 67 8.90 -5.99 8.70
CA MET A 67 9.05 -4.59 9.09
C MET A 67 9.01 -4.52 10.62
N THR A 68 10.03 -3.91 11.19
CA THR A 68 10.21 -3.77 12.63
C THR A 68 10.58 -2.34 12.95
N VAL A 69 9.94 -1.78 13.96
CA VAL A 69 10.39 -0.56 14.61
C VAL A 69 10.99 -0.97 15.94
N THR A 70 12.23 -0.58 16.19
CA THR A 70 12.86 -0.67 17.50
C THR A 70 13.08 0.75 17.99
N GLU A 71 12.36 1.12 19.05
CA GLU A 71 12.29 2.46 19.61
C GLU A 71 11.78 3.52 18.62
N GLN A 72 12.71 4.20 17.93
CA GLN A 72 12.45 5.23 16.91
C GLN A 72 13.11 4.88 15.57
N THR A 73 13.67 3.67 15.43
CA THR A 73 14.35 3.23 14.23
C THR A 73 13.53 2.18 13.51
N LEU A 74 13.14 2.50 12.28
CA LEU A 74 12.46 1.59 11.37
C LEU A 74 13.48 0.74 10.63
N PHE A 75 13.17 -0.54 10.54
CA PHE A 75 13.89 -1.52 9.76
C PHE A 75 12.96 -2.41 8.95
N ALA A 76 13.30 -2.72 7.69
CA ALA A 76 12.51 -3.64 6.88
C ALA A 76 13.35 -4.53 5.95
N ILE A 77 13.21 -5.85 6.02
CA ILE A 77 14.04 -6.81 5.27
C ILE A 77 13.13 -7.85 4.64
N GLY A 78 13.35 -8.21 3.37
CA GLY A 78 12.79 -9.48 2.92
C GLY A 78 12.92 -9.87 1.47
N ASP A 79 13.42 -8.99 0.59
CA ASP A 79 13.56 -9.37 -0.81
C ASP A 79 14.82 -8.74 -1.41
N ALA A 80 15.78 -9.57 -1.78
CA ALA A 80 16.93 -9.14 -2.55
C ALA A 80 16.50 -9.06 -4.02
N LYS A 81 16.89 -7.98 -4.72
CA LYS A 81 16.60 -7.80 -6.15
C LYS A 81 15.10 -7.77 -6.47
N HIS A 82 14.31 -7.08 -5.65
CA HIS A 82 12.89 -6.92 -5.87
C HIS A 82 12.59 -6.09 -7.12
N GLY A 83 11.85 -6.67 -8.07
CA GLY A 83 11.42 -5.98 -9.28
C GLY A 83 10.48 -4.81 -9.00
N VAL A 84 10.75 -3.66 -9.63
CA VAL A 84 9.94 -2.44 -9.51
C VAL A 84 9.51 -1.93 -10.87
N TRP A 85 8.36 -1.29 -10.90
CA TRP A 85 7.69 -0.83 -12.12
C TRP A 85 7.75 0.69 -12.21
N ARG A 86 8.12 1.22 -13.37
CA ARG A 86 8.13 2.66 -13.62
C ARG A 86 6.70 3.17 -13.80
N LEU A 87 6.32 4.21 -13.07
CA LEU A 87 5.09 4.97 -13.27
C LEU A 87 5.34 6.47 -13.11
N HIS A 88 4.43 7.28 -13.61
CA HIS A 88 4.50 8.75 -13.50
C HIS A 88 3.10 9.29 -13.26
N ASP A 89 2.89 10.02 -12.16
CA ASP A 89 1.61 10.67 -11.89
C ASP A 89 1.36 11.85 -12.86
N ASN A 90 0.13 11.96 -13.35
CA ASN A 90 -0.27 12.89 -14.40
C ASN A 90 -0.77 14.26 -13.88
N GLY A 91 -0.61 14.51 -12.59
CA GLY A 91 -1.10 15.72 -11.93
C GLY A 91 -2.64 15.80 -11.79
N HIS A 92 -3.33 14.67 -11.95
CA HIS A 92 -4.76 14.55 -11.63
C HIS A 92 -4.98 13.82 -10.31
N VAL A 93 -6.18 14.02 -9.79
CA VAL A 93 -6.79 13.21 -8.75
C VAL A 93 -8.08 12.64 -9.34
N ARG A 94 -8.21 11.31 -9.34
CA ARG A 94 -9.45 10.64 -9.73
C ARG A 94 -10.44 10.68 -8.57
N GLU A 95 -11.60 11.22 -8.84
CA GLU A 95 -12.67 11.46 -7.88
C GLU A 95 -13.85 10.55 -8.22
N TYR A 96 -14.20 9.63 -7.33
CA TYR A 96 -15.25 8.63 -7.54
C TYR A 96 -16.61 9.12 -7.04
N ARG A 97 -17.67 8.81 -7.79
CA ARG A 97 -19.05 9.14 -7.42
C ARG A 97 -19.49 8.28 -6.24
N LYS A 98 -19.93 8.94 -5.17
CA LYS A 98 -20.50 8.29 -3.98
C LYS A 98 -21.83 7.61 -4.32
N LYS A 99 -22.08 6.47 -3.69
CA LYS A 99 -23.29 5.66 -3.83
C LYS A 99 -24.55 6.48 -3.58
N GLY A 100 -25.53 6.34 -4.48
CA GLY A 100 -26.81 7.05 -4.40
C GLY A 100 -26.74 8.55 -4.68
N LYS A 101 -25.58 9.08 -5.11
CA LYS A 101 -25.44 10.48 -5.51
C LYS A 101 -25.50 10.64 -7.02
N ILE A 102 -26.04 11.77 -7.48
CA ILE A 102 -26.07 12.13 -8.90
C ILE A 102 -24.70 12.70 -9.30
N GLY A 103 -24.16 12.25 -10.42
CA GLY A 103 -22.86 12.69 -10.92
C GLY A 103 -22.95 13.95 -11.80
N LEU A 104 -21.86 14.26 -12.50
CA LEU A 104 -21.88 15.15 -13.65
C LEU A 104 -22.47 14.41 -14.86
N PRO A 105 -23.20 15.10 -15.76
CA PRO A 105 -23.64 14.51 -17.03
C PRO A 105 -22.47 13.91 -17.83
N THR A 106 -22.70 12.80 -18.53
CA THR A 106 -21.71 12.19 -19.43
C THR A 106 -21.19 13.20 -20.46
N GLY A 107 -19.88 13.19 -20.70
CA GLY A 107 -19.22 14.07 -21.67
C GLY A 107 -18.91 15.49 -21.16
N LEU A 108 -19.38 15.87 -19.98
CA LEU A 108 -19.04 17.17 -19.39
C LEU A 108 -17.58 17.16 -18.89
N ASN A 109 -16.74 18.07 -19.39
CA ASN A 109 -15.35 18.22 -18.91
C ASN A 109 -15.34 18.88 -17.52
N PRO A 110 -14.94 18.18 -16.45
CA PRO A 110 -14.97 18.70 -15.08
C PRO A 110 -13.99 19.86 -14.85
N ASN A 111 -12.92 19.97 -15.65
CA ASN A 111 -11.90 21.02 -15.52
C ASN A 111 -12.21 22.28 -16.35
N SER A 112 -13.27 22.27 -17.17
CA SER A 112 -13.61 23.41 -18.02
C SER A 112 -14.13 24.62 -17.24
N GLN A 113 -13.81 25.83 -17.70
CA GLN A 113 -14.27 27.07 -17.08
C GLN A 113 -15.81 27.15 -16.98
N SER A 114 -16.53 26.61 -17.96
CA SER A 114 -17.99 26.56 -17.97
C SER A 114 -18.55 25.64 -16.87
N THR A 115 -17.80 24.60 -16.50
CA THR A 115 -18.18 23.69 -15.40
C THR A 115 -17.83 24.30 -14.05
N VAL A 116 -16.61 24.83 -13.94
CA VAL A 116 -16.08 25.45 -12.72
C VAL A 116 -16.86 26.71 -12.32
N SER A 117 -17.33 27.52 -13.27
CA SER A 117 -18.10 28.73 -12.97
C SER A 117 -19.55 28.46 -12.56
N LYS A 118 -20.07 27.23 -12.78
CA LYS A 118 -21.47 26.90 -12.49
C LYS A 118 -21.60 26.28 -11.09
N ASN A 119 -22.18 27.04 -10.16
CA ASN A 119 -22.38 26.63 -8.76
C ASN A 119 -23.01 25.25 -8.59
N SER A 120 -23.99 24.86 -9.42
CA SER A 120 -24.63 23.54 -9.33
C SER A 120 -23.66 22.38 -9.61
N TYR A 121 -22.77 22.53 -10.59
CA TYR A 121 -21.79 21.51 -10.92
C TYR A 121 -20.66 21.48 -9.90
N MET A 122 -20.18 22.64 -9.44
CA MET A 122 -19.18 22.70 -8.37
C MET A 122 -19.71 22.09 -7.06
N ASN A 123 -20.97 22.30 -6.71
CA ASN A 123 -21.59 21.64 -5.55
C ASN A 123 -21.65 20.12 -5.74
N THR A 124 -21.97 19.66 -6.96
CA THR A 124 -21.95 18.23 -7.30
C THR A 124 -20.54 17.65 -7.12
N ILE A 125 -19.51 18.28 -7.69
CA ILE A 125 -18.10 17.85 -7.57
C ILE A 125 -17.65 17.79 -6.10
N LYS A 126 -17.99 18.80 -5.29
CA LYS A 126 -17.55 18.89 -3.88
C LYS A 126 -18.22 17.85 -2.98
N HIS A 127 -19.50 17.56 -3.20
CA HIS A 127 -20.28 16.77 -2.25
C HIS A 127 -20.54 15.33 -2.71
N ASN A 128 -20.64 15.10 -4.03
CA ASN A 128 -21.02 13.80 -4.59
C ASN A 128 -19.82 12.98 -5.04
N TYR A 129 -18.63 13.58 -5.13
CA TYR A 129 -17.40 12.90 -5.52
C TYR A 129 -16.32 12.95 -4.43
N ALA A 130 -15.56 11.88 -4.28
CA ALA A 130 -14.39 11.80 -3.40
C ALA A 130 -13.30 10.88 -3.99
N ALA A 131 -12.03 11.22 -3.78
CA ALA A 131 -10.89 10.43 -4.24
C ALA A 131 -10.78 9.07 -3.53
N TYR A 132 -11.31 8.99 -2.30
CA TYR A 132 -11.34 7.79 -1.48
C TYR A 132 -12.66 7.73 -0.69
N ILE A 133 -13.36 6.60 -0.76
CA ILE A 133 -14.69 6.38 -0.14
C ILE A 133 -14.65 5.12 0.74
N PRO A 134 -13.95 5.13 1.89
CA PRO A 134 -13.68 3.93 2.68
C PRO A 134 -14.93 3.13 3.05
N GLU A 135 -16.05 3.81 3.30
CA GLU A 135 -17.35 3.23 3.65
C GLU A 135 -17.97 2.37 2.53
N GLU A 136 -17.57 2.56 1.26
CA GLU A 136 -18.04 1.76 0.13
C GLU A 136 -17.15 0.53 -0.16
N GLY A 137 -16.04 0.36 0.55
CA GLY A 137 -15.10 -0.73 0.34
C GLY A 137 -14.69 -0.89 -1.13
N TRP A 138 -14.65 -2.10 -1.66
CA TRP A 138 -14.28 -2.33 -3.06
C TRP A 138 -15.18 -1.61 -4.07
N THR A 139 -16.47 -1.47 -3.73
CA THR A 139 -17.44 -0.85 -4.64
C THR A 139 -17.23 0.65 -4.82
N GLY A 140 -16.47 1.30 -3.93
CA GLY A 140 -16.14 2.73 -4.09
C GLY A 140 -15.24 2.99 -5.29
N TYR A 141 -14.42 2.01 -5.69
CA TYR A 141 -13.69 2.06 -6.96
C TYR A 141 -14.61 1.70 -8.12
N LYS A 142 -14.57 2.51 -9.17
CA LYS A 142 -15.31 2.29 -10.42
C LYS A 142 -14.30 2.00 -11.53
N TYR A 143 -14.48 0.87 -12.19
CA TYR A 143 -13.58 0.41 -13.25
C TYR A 143 -13.70 1.32 -14.49
N PRO A 144 -12.68 1.36 -15.39
CA PRO A 144 -12.74 2.17 -16.61
C PRO A 144 -13.94 1.84 -17.52
N ASP A 145 -14.33 0.57 -17.61
CA ASP A 145 -15.54 0.11 -18.32
C ASP A 145 -16.85 0.58 -17.66
N GLN A 146 -16.76 1.19 -16.48
CA GLN A 146 -17.86 1.78 -15.72
C GLN A 146 -17.78 3.31 -15.69
N ALA A 147 -17.05 3.98 -16.59
CA ALA A 147 -16.90 5.44 -16.58
C ALA A 147 -18.23 6.22 -16.55
N THR A 148 -19.28 5.67 -17.14
CA THR A 148 -20.65 6.19 -17.08
C THR A 148 -21.58 5.21 -16.37
N SER A 149 -22.52 5.74 -15.60
CA SER A 149 -23.56 4.97 -14.93
C SER A 149 -24.57 4.41 -15.94
N ASP A 150 -24.77 3.09 -15.88
CA ASP A 150 -25.68 2.34 -16.76
C ASP A 150 -27.14 2.33 -16.27
N GLY A 151 -27.40 2.84 -15.06
CA GLY A 151 -28.69 2.81 -14.39
C GLY A 151 -28.84 1.72 -13.33
N SER A 152 -27.85 0.85 -13.16
CA SER A 152 -27.89 -0.26 -12.17
C SER A 152 -28.03 0.22 -10.72
N ASP A 153 -27.63 1.45 -10.42
CA ASP A 153 -27.76 2.11 -9.11
C ASP A 153 -28.90 3.15 -9.06
N GLY A 154 -29.81 3.14 -10.03
CA GLY A 154 -30.89 4.12 -10.16
C GLY A 154 -30.47 5.45 -10.79
N VAL A 155 -29.22 5.59 -11.23
CA VAL A 155 -28.72 6.78 -11.92
C VAL A 155 -28.17 6.39 -13.28
N LYS A 156 -28.69 6.99 -14.36
CA LYS A 156 -28.22 6.73 -15.74
C LYS A 156 -27.63 8.00 -16.35
N GLY A 157 -26.61 7.86 -17.21
CA GLY A 157 -26.06 8.96 -18.01
C GLY A 157 -25.24 9.98 -17.21
N HIS A 158 -24.69 9.55 -16.08
CA HIS A 158 -23.80 10.37 -15.26
C HIS A 158 -22.43 9.72 -15.13
N GLN A 159 -21.40 10.54 -14.96
CA GLN A 159 -20.02 10.07 -14.81
C GLN A 159 -19.83 9.41 -13.44
N ASN A 160 -19.28 8.20 -13.42
CA ASN A 160 -19.00 7.43 -12.20
C ASN A 160 -17.68 7.83 -11.54
N PHE A 161 -16.78 8.42 -12.30
CA PHE A 161 -15.59 9.09 -11.79
C PHE A 161 -15.29 10.30 -12.67
N ILE A 162 -14.55 11.25 -12.12
CA ILE A 162 -14.06 12.44 -12.83
C ILE A 162 -12.57 12.64 -12.48
N ASP A 163 -11.78 13.13 -13.42
CA ASP A 163 -10.38 13.48 -13.16
C ASP A 163 -10.24 14.98 -13.00
N LEU A 164 -9.73 15.42 -11.86
CA LEU A 164 -9.51 16.83 -11.57
C LEU A 164 -8.01 17.11 -11.54
N SER A 165 -7.56 18.15 -12.26
CA SER A 165 -6.23 18.74 -12.05
C SER A 165 -6.02 19.10 -10.60
N ILE A 166 -4.81 18.92 -10.05
CA ILE A 166 -4.46 19.40 -8.71
C ILE A 166 -4.69 20.92 -8.55
N TYR A 167 -4.76 21.66 -9.65
CA TYR A 167 -5.10 23.09 -9.64
C TYR A 167 -6.62 23.38 -9.65
N HIS A 168 -7.48 22.36 -9.67
CA HIS A 168 -8.93 22.52 -9.72
C HIS A 168 -9.45 23.24 -8.45
N PRO A 169 -10.41 24.18 -8.55
CA PRO A 169 -10.89 24.97 -7.40
C PRO A 169 -11.51 24.17 -6.25
N LYS A 170 -11.79 22.87 -6.44
CA LYS A 170 -12.16 21.95 -5.35
C LYS A 170 -11.10 21.94 -4.24
N TYR A 171 -9.82 22.04 -4.59
CA TYR A 171 -8.71 21.93 -3.65
C TYR A 171 -8.32 23.25 -2.98
N GLY A 172 -9.08 24.32 -3.20
CA GLY A 172 -8.89 25.60 -2.49
C GLY A 172 -7.51 26.23 -2.69
N GLY A 173 -6.84 25.95 -3.81
CA GLY A 173 -5.50 26.49 -4.10
C GLY A 173 -4.35 25.81 -3.36
N LYS A 174 -4.61 24.70 -2.64
CA LYS A 174 -3.61 23.92 -1.88
C LYS A 174 -2.33 23.59 -2.67
N TYR A 175 -2.45 23.42 -3.98
CA TYR A 175 -1.36 23.01 -4.86
C TYR A 175 -0.91 24.10 -5.82
N ASN A 176 -1.30 25.37 -5.63
CA ASN A 176 -0.97 26.45 -6.58
C ASN A 176 0.55 26.63 -6.78
N ASP A 177 1.32 26.43 -5.73
CA ASP A 177 2.79 26.56 -5.74
C ASP A 177 3.49 25.18 -5.85
N HIS A 178 2.73 24.15 -6.24
CA HIS A 178 3.29 22.80 -6.43
C HIS A 178 4.32 22.78 -7.56
N VAL A 179 5.45 22.14 -7.32
CA VAL A 179 6.50 21.97 -8.33
C VAL A 179 6.01 21.06 -9.46
N PRO A 180 6.42 21.28 -10.72
CA PRO A 180 6.00 20.42 -11.82
C PRO A 180 6.28 18.93 -11.56
N ILE A 181 5.28 18.10 -11.83
CA ILE A 181 5.37 16.64 -11.70
C ILE A 181 6.03 16.11 -12.97
N ASP A 182 7.35 16.12 -12.97
CA ASP A 182 8.13 15.76 -14.15
C ASP A 182 8.98 14.50 -13.93
N LEU A 183 9.01 13.92 -12.72
CA LEU A 183 9.74 12.68 -12.47
C LEU A 183 8.81 11.46 -12.33
N PRO A 184 9.18 10.32 -12.93
CA PRO A 184 8.57 9.05 -12.62
C PRO A 184 9.07 8.54 -11.26
N PHE A 185 8.36 7.57 -10.72
CA PHE A 185 8.80 6.76 -9.59
C PHE A 185 8.73 5.27 -9.97
N PHE A 186 9.58 4.47 -9.35
CA PHE A 186 9.66 3.04 -9.52
C PHE A 186 9.06 2.36 -8.30
N TYR A 187 8.04 1.53 -8.46
CA TYR A 187 7.25 1.05 -7.33
C TYR A 187 6.93 -0.44 -7.39
N CYS A 188 6.55 -0.99 -6.24
CA CYS A 188 5.90 -2.30 -6.17
C CYS A 188 4.99 -2.43 -4.94
N THR A 189 3.97 -3.27 -5.03
CA THR A 189 3.02 -3.57 -3.95
C THR A 189 3.63 -4.51 -2.93
N MET A 190 3.65 -4.08 -1.67
CA MET A 190 4.30 -4.81 -0.58
C MET A 190 3.32 -5.67 0.23
N THR A 191 2.05 -5.25 0.34
CA THR A 191 1.05 -5.90 1.22
C THR A 191 -0.19 -6.37 0.48
N GLY A 192 -0.97 -7.25 1.11
CA GLY A 192 -2.41 -7.36 0.84
C GLY A 192 -3.20 -6.13 1.32
N PHE A 193 -4.51 -6.09 0.99
CA PHE A 193 -5.40 -4.99 1.37
C PHE A 193 -5.45 -4.81 2.89
N GLY A 194 -5.43 -3.56 3.36
CA GLY A 194 -5.50 -3.23 4.78
C GLY A 194 -4.28 -3.68 5.59
N TYR A 195 -3.24 -4.21 4.93
CA TYR A 195 -1.94 -4.55 5.49
C TYR A 195 -2.02 -5.26 6.87
N PRO A 196 -2.82 -6.35 7.00
CA PRO A 196 -3.27 -6.89 8.29
C PRO A 196 -2.13 -7.29 9.23
N HIS A 197 -1.01 -7.75 8.68
CA HIS A 197 0.14 -8.25 9.45
C HIS A 197 1.20 -7.19 9.76
N VAL A 198 1.06 -5.97 9.25
CA VAL A 198 1.97 -4.84 9.54
C VAL A 198 1.23 -3.60 10.00
N LYS A 199 -0.10 -3.68 10.17
CA LYS A 199 -0.95 -2.54 10.53
C LYS A 199 -0.51 -1.81 11.79
N LYS A 200 -0.18 -2.54 12.86
CA LYS A 200 0.30 -1.92 14.11
C LYS A 200 1.59 -1.14 13.90
N VAL A 201 2.54 -1.71 13.13
CA VAL A 201 3.80 -1.05 12.78
C VAL A 201 3.54 0.20 11.95
N TRP A 202 2.70 0.10 10.92
CA TRP A 202 2.37 1.24 10.05
C TRP A 202 1.62 2.36 10.78
N ASP A 203 0.65 2.00 11.64
CA ASP A 203 -0.08 2.96 12.46
C ASP A 203 0.84 3.70 13.43
N TYR A 204 1.82 3.01 14.01
CA TYR A 204 2.87 3.64 14.82
C TYR A 204 3.72 4.60 13.99
N LEU A 205 4.23 4.16 12.83
CA LEU A 205 5.12 4.94 11.98
C LEU A 205 4.48 6.25 11.52
N LYS A 206 3.25 6.22 11.01
CA LYS A 206 2.60 7.41 10.45
C LYS A 206 2.19 8.45 11.52
N ALA A 207 2.18 8.07 12.80
CA ALA A 207 1.94 8.98 13.91
C ALA A 207 3.19 9.78 14.31
N GLN A 208 4.38 9.44 13.78
CA GLN A 208 5.63 10.11 14.15
C GLN A 208 5.82 11.45 13.41
N PRO A 209 6.51 12.45 13.99
CA PRO A 209 6.71 13.76 13.34
C PRO A 209 7.47 13.71 12.01
N ASN A 210 8.35 12.72 11.84
CA ASN A 210 9.10 12.51 10.60
C ASN A 210 8.31 11.73 9.54
N ALA A 211 7.10 11.27 9.85
CA ALA A 211 6.22 10.76 8.83
C ALA A 211 5.76 11.87 7.89
N ASN A 212 5.42 11.50 6.66
CA ASN A 212 4.91 12.41 5.64
C ASN A 212 5.87 13.54 5.23
N GLN A 213 7.15 13.43 5.59
CA GLN A 213 8.21 14.30 5.11
C GLN A 213 8.63 13.85 3.71
N ILE A 214 8.40 14.71 2.72
CA ILE A 214 8.63 14.41 1.31
C ILE A 214 9.80 15.25 0.85
N GLY A 215 10.78 14.59 0.25
CA GLY A 215 11.95 15.25 -0.29
C GLY A 215 11.71 15.88 -1.67
N PRO A 216 12.67 16.65 -2.20
CA PRO A 216 12.52 17.36 -3.46
C PRO A 216 12.21 16.45 -4.66
N LEU A 217 12.77 15.24 -4.72
CA LEU A 217 12.45 14.32 -5.82
C LEU A 217 11.03 13.75 -5.69
N GLY A 218 10.62 13.40 -4.48
CA GLY A 218 9.26 12.95 -4.18
C GLY A 218 8.19 13.99 -4.54
N GLN A 219 8.45 15.28 -4.30
CA GLN A 219 7.56 16.37 -4.72
C GLN A 219 7.42 16.44 -6.25
N ARG A 220 8.54 16.31 -6.99
CA ARG A 220 8.55 16.22 -8.46
C ARG A 220 7.92 14.93 -9.00
N ALA A 221 7.71 13.92 -8.15
CA ALA A 221 6.94 12.71 -8.45
C ALA A 221 5.47 12.79 -7.98
N GLY A 222 5.06 13.90 -7.35
CA GLY A 222 3.68 14.13 -6.90
C GLY A 222 3.29 13.49 -5.56
N PHE A 223 4.26 13.03 -4.76
CA PHE A 223 4.01 12.31 -3.49
C PHE A 223 3.32 13.15 -2.41
N ASP A 224 3.29 14.48 -2.58
CA ASP A 224 2.64 15.44 -1.68
C ASP A 224 1.17 15.71 -2.03
N ILE A 225 0.65 15.11 -3.10
CA ILE A 225 -0.78 15.13 -3.44
C ILE A 225 -1.53 14.17 -2.51
N LYS A 226 -2.07 14.70 -1.40
CA LYS A 226 -2.67 13.90 -0.32
C LYS A 226 -3.92 13.11 -0.71
N GLU A 227 -4.60 13.50 -1.78
CA GLU A 227 -5.73 12.74 -2.31
C GLU A 227 -5.27 11.45 -3.02
N ASN A 228 -4.03 11.43 -3.52
CA ASN A 228 -3.41 10.25 -4.15
C ASN A 228 -2.56 9.46 -3.15
N PHE A 229 -1.81 10.12 -2.26
CA PHE A 229 -0.91 9.49 -1.30
C PHE A 229 -1.33 9.82 0.14
N LEU A 230 -1.85 8.81 0.86
CA LEU A 230 -2.42 9.01 2.20
C LEU A 230 -1.33 9.27 3.23
N ASN A 231 -0.33 8.39 3.27
CA ASN A 231 0.78 8.45 4.21
C ASN A 231 2.06 7.96 3.57
N LEU A 232 3.20 8.53 3.93
CA LEU A 232 4.51 8.08 3.43
C LEU A 232 5.58 8.19 4.50
N ILE A 233 6.57 7.31 4.44
CA ILE A 233 7.79 7.34 5.25
C ILE A 233 8.97 7.31 4.27
N ARG A 234 9.82 8.34 4.32
CA ARG A 234 11.10 8.35 3.62
C ARG A 234 12.06 7.39 4.34
N VAL A 235 12.77 6.57 3.58
CA VAL A 235 13.74 5.60 4.08
C VAL A 235 15.06 5.72 3.33
N GLU A 236 16.12 5.17 3.91
CA GLU A 236 17.45 5.13 3.30
C GLU A 236 17.85 3.66 3.09
N LEU A 237 18.54 3.38 1.98
CA LEU A 237 19.12 2.06 1.71
C LEU A 237 20.26 1.77 2.69
N PHE A 238 20.58 0.49 2.89
CA PHE A 238 21.85 0.16 3.53
C PHE A 238 23.03 0.34 2.64
N GLN A 239 24.19 0.45 3.31
CA GLN A 239 25.50 0.49 2.71
C GLN A 239 25.77 -0.69 1.75
N ASP A 240 25.16 -1.87 1.98
CA ASP A 240 25.28 -3.05 1.11
C ASP A 240 23.99 -3.38 0.32
N ALA A 241 22.99 -2.49 0.35
CA ALA A 241 21.81 -2.56 -0.50
C ALA A 241 22.05 -1.71 -1.76
N ALA A 242 21.43 -2.10 -2.87
CA ALA A 242 21.63 -1.43 -4.13
C ALA A 242 20.38 -1.37 -5.00
N VAL A 243 20.46 -0.51 -6.02
CA VAL A 243 19.57 -0.50 -7.17
C VAL A 243 20.30 -1.14 -8.34
N TRP A 244 19.57 -1.94 -9.11
CA TRP A 244 20.11 -2.73 -10.21
C TRP A 244 19.35 -2.40 -11.47
N ALA A 245 20.03 -2.43 -12.61
CA ALA A 245 19.42 -2.28 -13.92
C ALA A 245 19.77 -3.48 -14.81
N ASN A 246 18.81 -3.98 -15.58
CA ASN A 246 19.08 -4.94 -16.65
C ASN A 246 19.69 -4.20 -17.85
N ILE A 247 20.96 -4.45 -18.15
CA ILE A 247 21.70 -3.75 -19.23
C ILE A 247 21.92 -4.59 -20.48
N GLY A 248 21.40 -5.82 -20.51
CA GLY A 248 21.62 -6.74 -21.63
C GLY A 248 23.09 -7.21 -21.74
N VAL A 249 23.43 -7.78 -22.89
CA VAL A 249 24.75 -8.36 -23.22
C VAL A 249 25.45 -7.67 -24.38
N GLY A 250 24.89 -6.57 -24.89
CA GLY A 250 25.42 -5.83 -26.03
C GLY A 250 25.02 -6.43 -27.39
N ASP A 251 24.00 -7.28 -27.42
CA ASP A 251 23.41 -7.87 -28.62
C ASP A 251 21.95 -7.44 -28.71
N HIS A 252 21.67 -6.47 -29.58
CA HIS A 252 20.34 -5.87 -29.71
C HIS A 252 19.23 -6.90 -29.98
N ALA A 253 19.52 -8.00 -30.68
CA ALA A 253 18.50 -9.03 -30.95
C ALA A 253 18.10 -9.82 -29.68
N LYS A 254 19.02 -9.91 -28.72
CA LYS A 254 18.81 -10.62 -27.44
C LYS A 254 18.38 -9.67 -26.32
N ASP A 255 18.83 -8.42 -26.34
CA ASP A 255 18.57 -7.47 -25.27
C ASP A 255 17.16 -6.86 -25.35
N GLU A 256 16.68 -6.63 -26.58
CA GLU A 256 15.37 -6.05 -26.81
C GLU A 256 14.24 -6.97 -26.35
N LYS A 257 13.18 -6.35 -25.81
CA LYS A 257 12.01 -7.03 -25.25
C LYS A 257 11.28 -7.91 -26.27
N LEU A 258 10.79 -9.08 -25.86
CA LEU A 258 9.91 -9.92 -26.69
C LEU A 258 8.54 -9.23 -26.87
N LYS A 259 8.10 -8.99 -28.11
CA LYS A 259 6.86 -8.22 -28.39
C LYS A 259 5.72 -9.04 -28.99
N ASN A 260 5.99 -10.23 -29.52
CA ASN A 260 4.96 -11.02 -30.20
C ASN A 260 5.25 -12.53 -30.20
N LEU A 261 4.32 -13.32 -30.75
CA LEU A 261 4.45 -14.78 -30.85
C LEU A 261 5.66 -15.24 -31.70
N ALA A 262 6.08 -14.47 -32.71
CA ALA A 262 7.25 -14.80 -33.50
C ALA A 262 8.53 -14.59 -32.67
N ASP A 263 8.65 -13.46 -31.97
CA ASP A 263 9.73 -13.22 -31.01
C ASP A 263 9.83 -14.34 -29.97
N ALA A 264 8.71 -14.71 -29.36
CA ALA A 264 8.66 -15.76 -28.34
C ALA A 264 9.11 -17.14 -28.84
N ARG A 265 8.96 -17.40 -30.15
CA ARG A 265 9.39 -18.66 -30.80
C ARG A 265 10.85 -18.60 -31.25
N ASP A 266 11.27 -17.48 -31.81
CA ASP A 266 12.49 -17.40 -32.62
C ASP A 266 13.71 -16.91 -31.83
N ARG A 267 13.51 -16.27 -30.67
CA ARG A 267 14.61 -15.73 -29.85
C ARG A 267 14.38 -15.84 -28.35
N ILE A 268 15.48 -15.67 -27.62
CA ILE A 268 15.53 -15.68 -26.16
C ILE A 268 16.07 -14.34 -25.72
N GLN A 269 15.40 -13.70 -24.76
CA GLN A 269 15.85 -12.41 -24.24
C GLN A 269 16.91 -12.60 -23.15
N SER A 270 18.01 -11.86 -23.23
CA SER A 270 19.07 -11.83 -22.21
C SER A 270 18.66 -11.00 -21.00
N VAL A 271 19.05 -11.47 -19.82
CA VAL A 271 18.86 -10.76 -18.55
C VAL A 271 20.20 -10.63 -17.84
N ASN A 272 20.67 -9.39 -17.68
CA ASN A 272 21.96 -9.05 -17.08
C ASN A 272 21.81 -7.86 -16.13
N TYR A 273 21.53 -8.15 -14.86
CA TYR A 273 21.44 -7.11 -13.84
C TYR A 273 22.84 -6.66 -13.38
N GLN A 274 23.09 -5.35 -13.50
CA GLN A 274 24.28 -4.69 -12.98
C GLN A 274 23.90 -3.60 -11.96
N GLN A 275 24.81 -3.36 -11.02
CA GLN A 275 24.60 -2.37 -9.96
C GLN A 275 24.65 -0.95 -10.55
N ILE A 276 23.63 -0.15 -10.27
CA ILE A 276 23.62 1.28 -10.59
C ILE A 276 24.59 2.02 -9.66
N ASP A 277 25.36 2.94 -10.23
CA ASP A 277 26.23 3.83 -9.46
C ASP A 277 25.43 4.97 -8.82
N LEU A 278 24.91 4.72 -7.62
CA LEU A 278 24.15 5.70 -6.85
C LEU A 278 24.98 6.94 -6.46
N THR A 279 26.31 6.92 -6.54
CA THR A 279 27.12 8.13 -6.29
C THR A 279 26.91 9.18 -7.38
N ARG A 280 26.49 8.75 -8.58
CA ARG A 280 26.19 9.59 -9.75
C ARG A 280 24.69 9.86 -9.95
N MET A 281 23.86 9.38 -9.02
CA MET A 281 22.40 9.52 -9.05
C MET A 281 21.92 10.35 -7.85
N GLU A 282 20.88 11.14 -8.06
CA GLU A 282 20.01 11.62 -7.00
C GLU A 282 18.91 10.56 -6.80
N TYR A 283 18.59 10.23 -5.56
CA TYR A 283 17.59 9.21 -5.26
C TYR A 283 16.85 9.48 -3.95
N GLU A 284 15.61 9.01 -3.88
CA GLU A 284 14.81 9.00 -2.66
C GLU A 284 13.97 7.73 -2.60
N PHE A 285 13.94 7.07 -1.43
CA PHE A 285 13.15 5.87 -1.19
C PHE A 285 12.02 6.11 -0.22
N TYR A 286 10.90 5.43 -0.45
CA TYR A 286 9.69 5.59 0.34
C TYR A 286 8.99 4.26 0.58
N PHE A 287 8.44 4.09 1.77
CA PHE A 287 7.22 3.31 1.94
C PHE A 287 6.02 4.26 1.89
N PHE A 288 4.99 3.90 1.14
CA PHE A 288 3.80 4.74 1.04
C PHE A 288 2.51 3.95 1.08
N GLU A 289 1.49 4.58 1.64
CA GLU A 289 0.11 4.13 1.69
C GLU A 289 -0.70 4.86 0.62
N ARG A 290 -1.31 4.08 -0.28
CA ARG A 290 -2.15 4.60 -1.36
C ARG A 290 -3.40 3.72 -1.52
N PRO A 291 -4.60 4.28 -1.75
CA PRO A 291 -5.76 3.50 -2.08
C PRO A 291 -5.55 2.78 -3.41
N PHE A 292 -5.91 1.51 -3.41
CA PHE A 292 -5.84 0.64 -4.55
C PHE A 292 -7.13 -0.20 -4.57
N PHE A 293 -7.95 -0.03 -5.62
CA PHE A 293 -9.36 -0.43 -5.66
C PHE A 293 -10.18 0.03 -4.44
N ASN A 294 -9.94 1.28 -4.01
CA ASN A 294 -10.59 1.88 -2.83
C ASN A 294 -10.36 1.09 -1.53
N LYS A 295 -9.23 0.36 -1.45
CA LYS A 295 -8.69 -0.23 -0.22
C LYS A 295 -7.25 0.24 -0.02
N PRO A 296 -6.78 0.49 1.21
CA PRO A 296 -5.43 0.96 1.42
C PRO A 296 -4.43 -0.20 1.29
N TYR A 297 -3.29 0.06 0.66
CA TYR A 297 -2.18 -0.86 0.48
C TYR A 297 -0.87 -0.13 0.79
N LEU A 298 0.16 -0.90 1.18
CA LEU A 298 1.53 -0.38 1.27
C LEU A 298 2.34 -0.78 0.05
N PHE A 299 3.18 0.16 -0.36
CA PHE A 299 4.05 0.04 -1.51
C PHE A 299 5.45 0.52 -1.13
N VAL A 300 6.44 0.02 -1.86
CA VAL A 300 7.79 0.62 -1.90
C VAL A 300 7.87 1.49 -3.14
N ALA A 301 8.55 2.64 -3.05
CA ALA A 301 8.92 3.45 -4.20
C ALA A 301 10.37 3.93 -4.12
N CYS A 302 10.96 4.12 -5.29
CA CYS A 302 12.20 4.84 -5.50
C CYS A 302 11.99 5.92 -6.56
N VAL A 303 12.44 7.14 -6.30
CA VAL A 303 12.53 8.21 -7.30
C VAL A 303 13.99 8.37 -7.66
N LEU A 304 14.30 8.40 -8.96
CA LEU A 304 15.67 8.46 -9.48
C LEU A 304 15.83 9.64 -10.44
N ASN A 305 16.98 10.30 -10.36
CA ASN A 305 17.40 11.29 -11.35
C ASN A 305 18.93 11.25 -11.51
N ASN A 306 19.44 11.63 -12.68
CA ASN A 306 20.89 11.74 -12.88
C ASN A 306 21.40 13.03 -12.25
N LYS A 307 22.51 12.98 -11.51
CA LYS A 307 23.16 14.20 -10.98
C LYS A 307 23.75 15.08 -12.07
N GLN A 308 24.17 14.48 -13.18
CA GLN A 308 24.88 15.14 -14.27
C GLN A 308 24.42 14.56 -15.62
N GLY A 309 24.46 15.39 -16.67
CA GLY A 309 24.04 15.02 -18.02
C GLY A 309 22.53 15.20 -18.26
N PRO A 310 22.00 14.69 -19.38
CA PRO A 310 20.58 14.76 -19.69
C PRO A 310 19.73 14.06 -18.62
N SER A 311 18.57 14.63 -18.29
CA SER A 311 17.59 13.92 -17.47
C SER A 311 16.86 12.90 -18.36
N TYR A 312 17.27 11.63 -18.27
CA TYR A 312 16.60 10.51 -18.94
C TYR A 312 15.32 10.05 -18.23
N PHE A 313 15.05 10.63 -17.06
CA PHE A 313 13.86 10.34 -16.26
C PHE A 313 12.81 11.42 -16.39
N SER A 314 13.21 12.70 -16.48
CA SER A 314 12.29 13.83 -16.54
C SER A 314 11.45 13.83 -17.82
N TYR A 315 10.13 13.98 -17.65
CA TYR A 315 9.16 14.11 -18.73
C TYR A 315 7.96 14.92 -18.25
N LEU A 316 7.54 15.92 -19.02
CA LEU A 316 6.30 16.65 -18.81
C LEU A 316 5.45 16.52 -20.07
N ARG A 317 4.31 15.82 -19.97
CA ARG A 317 3.39 15.68 -21.10
C ARG A 317 2.91 17.07 -21.54
N PRO A 318 3.07 17.45 -22.83
CA PRO A 318 2.73 18.79 -23.31
C PRO A 318 1.23 18.96 -23.65
N ASP A 319 0.35 18.24 -22.96
CA ASP A 319 -1.09 18.28 -23.19
C ASP A 319 -1.89 17.90 -21.92
N GLY A 320 -3.21 18.06 -22.02
CA GLY A 320 -4.15 17.74 -20.95
C GLY A 320 -4.33 18.83 -19.90
N ALA A 321 -5.36 18.67 -19.08
CA ALA A 321 -5.80 19.70 -18.13
C ALA A 321 -4.74 20.06 -17.07
N TYR A 322 -3.83 19.15 -16.75
CA TYR A 322 -2.71 19.45 -15.85
C TYR A 322 -1.72 20.41 -16.51
N PHE A 323 -1.25 20.09 -17.72
CA PHE A 323 -0.30 20.92 -18.46
C PHE A 323 -0.87 22.32 -18.78
N GLU A 324 -2.13 22.39 -19.20
CA GLU A 324 -2.81 23.65 -19.51
C GLU A 324 -2.88 24.60 -18.30
N GLU A 325 -3.14 24.06 -17.10
CA GLU A 325 -3.14 24.85 -15.87
C GLU A 325 -1.73 25.19 -15.40
N LEU A 326 -0.78 24.26 -15.54
CA LEU A 326 0.62 24.46 -15.17
C LEU A 326 1.26 25.57 -16.02
N ALA A 327 0.98 25.60 -17.33
CA ALA A 327 1.49 26.60 -18.26
C ALA A 327 1.10 28.05 -17.92
N LYS A 328 0.04 28.24 -17.14
CA LYS A 328 -0.38 29.57 -16.65
C LYS A 328 0.44 30.05 -15.44
N ARG A 329 1.20 29.15 -14.80
CA ARG A 329 1.88 29.37 -13.51
C ARG A 329 3.39 29.37 -13.63
N VAL A 330 3.94 28.54 -14.53
CA VAL A 330 5.38 28.40 -14.72
C VAL A 330 5.77 28.38 -16.19
N ASN A 331 7.04 28.65 -16.49
CA ASN A 331 7.56 28.53 -17.85
C ASN A 331 7.79 27.06 -18.24
N VAL A 332 6.75 26.44 -18.79
CA VAL A 332 6.74 25.03 -19.24
C VAL A 332 7.65 24.73 -20.44
N THR A 333 8.30 25.73 -21.04
CA THR A 333 9.26 25.50 -22.15
C THR A 333 10.59 24.92 -21.68
N SER A 334 10.90 25.05 -20.39
CA SER A 334 12.15 24.56 -19.79
C SER A 334 12.16 23.06 -19.47
N PHE A 335 11.01 22.39 -19.56
CA PHE A 335 10.86 20.97 -19.21
C PHE A 335 11.04 20.06 -20.42
N ASN A 336 11.57 18.87 -20.18
CA ASN A 336 11.67 17.84 -21.20
C ASN A 336 10.27 17.33 -21.57
N LYS A 337 9.95 17.34 -22.86
CA LYS A 337 8.68 16.86 -23.42
C LYS A 337 8.85 15.63 -24.30
N ASN A 338 10.08 15.12 -24.40
CA ASN A 338 10.39 13.94 -25.18
C ASN A 338 10.14 12.70 -24.33
N GLU A 339 9.30 11.81 -24.84
CA GLU A 339 9.03 10.51 -24.24
C GLU A 339 10.30 9.65 -24.30
N ILE A 340 10.85 9.32 -23.14
CA ILE A 340 11.98 8.40 -23.00
C ILE A 340 11.45 7.15 -22.32
N TYR A 341 11.28 6.10 -23.12
CA TYR A 341 10.69 4.85 -22.65
C TYR A 341 11.72 3.99 -21.87
N ASP A 342 12.89 3.77 -22.48
CA ASP A 342 14.02 3.08 -21.84
C ASP A 342 14.96 4.10 -21.16
N ALA A 343 15.16 3.96 -19.86
CA ALA A 343 16.03 4.86 -19.10
C ALA A 343 17.51 4.55 -19.36
N PHE A 344 18.37 5.57 -19.20
CA PHE A 344 19.82 5.42 -19.22
C PHE A 344 20.37 5.72 -17.84
N VAL A 345 21.20 4.80 -17.33
CA VAL A 345 21.70 4.82 -15.95
C VAL A 345 23.21 4.62 -15.89
N PRO A 346 23.90 5.27 -14.94
CA PRO A 346 25.31 5.01 -14.70
C PRO A 346 25.47 3.63 -14.02
N ILE A 347 26.32 2.77 -14.57
CA ILE A 347 26.64 1.46 -13.97
C ILE A 347 27.96 1.56 -13.21
N LYS A 348 28.03 0.89 -12.06
CA LYS A 348 29.23 0.89 -11.21
C LYS A 348 30.42 0.32 -11.97
N GLY A 349 31.48 1.13 -12.09
CA GLY A 349 32.69 0.77 -12.84
C GLY A 349 32.66 1.15 -14.32
N GLU A 350 31.54 1.68 -14.83
CA GLU A 350 31.43 2.19 -16.20
C GLU A 350 31.49 3.72 -16.23
N SER A 351 32.18 4.28 -17.23
CA SER A 351 32.29 5.74 -17.38
C SER A 351 31.02 6.36 -17.94
N ASN A 352 30.37 5.67 -18.89
CA ASN A 352 29.18 6.17 -19.59
C ASN A 352 27.89 5.67 -18.92
N VAL A 353 26.77 6.31 -19.26
CA VAL A 353 25.44 5.78 -18.92
C VAL A 353 25.05 4.70 -19.91
N THR A 354 24.31 3.71 -19.42
CA THR A 354 23.94 2.49 -20.16
C THR A 354 22.42 2.36 -20.21
N LYS A 355 21.88 1.93 -21.35
CA LYS A 355 20.44 1.73 -21.57
C LYS A 355 19.96 0.57 -20.69
N SER A 356 18.83 0.76 -20.00
CA SER A 356 18.13 -0.31 -19.28
C SER A 356 17.08 -1.00 -20.16
N TYR A 357 16.92 -2.32 -20.04
CA TYR A 357 15.97 -3.12 -20.81
C TYR A 357 14.91 -3.76 -19.92
N GLY A 358 13.63 -3.52 -20.22
CA GLY A 358 12.51 -4.16 -19.53
C GLY A 358 12.26 -5.60 -19.93
N LEU A 359 11.65 -6.35 -19.02
CA LEU A 359 11.17 -7.70 -19.28
C LEU A 359 9.71 -7.66 -19.74
N PRO A 360 9.26 -8.55 -20.65
CA PRO A 360 7.87 -8.66 -21.08
C PRO A 360 6.99 -9.35 -20.03
N LEU A 361 7.43 -9.39 -18.77
CA LEU A 361 6.95 -10.28 -17.72
C LEU A 361 6.39 -9.50 -16.55
N PHE A 362 5.37 -10.07 -15.93
CA PHE A 362 4.81 -9.59 -14.68
C PHE A 362 5.56 -10.23 -13.51
N GLY A 363 6.64 -9.59 -13.06
CA GLY A 363 7.43 -10.04 -11.93
C GLY A 363 8.32 -11.25 -12.26
N MET A 364 9.63 -11.06 -12.31
CA MET A 364 10.61 -12.10 -12.63
C MET A 364 10.62 -13.30 -11.66
N HIS A 365 10.02 -13.16 -10.47
CA HIS A 365 9.89 -14.27 -9.50
C HIS A 365 8.67 -15.16 -9.72
N ASN A 366 7.83 -14.89 -10.73
CA ASN A 366 6.57 -15.60 -10.95
C ASN A 366 6.51 -16.32 -12.31
N PRO A 367 7.34 -17.36 -12.56
CA PRO A 367 7.43 -18.02 -13.86
C PRO A 367 6.17 -18.78 -14.27
N ASN A 368 5.28 -19.14 -13.34
CA ASN A 368 4.07 -19.88 -13.66
C ASN A 368 2.88 -19.47 -12.80
N ARG A 369 2.37 -18.25 -13.02
CA ARG A 369 1.17 -17.74 -12.32
C ARG A 369 -0.05 -18.63 -12.52
N ILE A 370 -0.22 -19.19 -13.72
CA ILE A 370 -1.35 -20.05 -14.09
C ILE A 370 -1.42 -21.29 -13.20
N SER A 371 -0.28 -21.90 -12.85
CA SER A 371 -0.25 -23.05 -11.93
C SER A 371 -0.75 -22.75 -10.52
N PHE A 372 -0.78 -21.47 -10.11
CA PHE A 372 -1.32 -21.00 -8.84
C PHE A 372 -2.73 -20.43 -8.98
N GLY A 373 -3.43 -20.72 -10.08
CA GLY A 373 -4.79 -20.24 -10.33
C GLY A 373 -4.89 -18.73 -10.60
N MET A 374 -3.77 -18.09 -10.96
CA MET A 374 -3.72 -16.67 -11.32
C MET A 374 -3.68 -16.50 -12.84
N SER A 375 -4.26 -15.42 -13.34
CA SER A 375 -4.20 -15.01 -14.76
C SER A 375 -3.05 -14.02 -15.04
N GLY A 376 -2.84 -13.72 -16.32
CA GLY A 376 -1.82 -12.81 -16.82
C GLY A 376 -0.43 -13.40 -16.87
N GLY A 377 0.56 -12.63 -16.42
CA GLY A 377 1.96 -13.01 -16.45
C GLY A 377 2.81 -12.23 -17.46
N ALA A 378 2.20 -11.56 -18.43
CA ALA A 378 2.89 -10.56 -19.24
C ALA A 378 2.84 -9.18 -18.57
N CYS A 379 3.82 -8.33 -18.85
CA CYS A 379 3.83 -6.96 -18.35
C CYS A 379 2.73 -6.11 -19.04
N PRO A 380 2.01 -5.25 -18.30
CA PRO A 380 1.05 -4.32 -18.89
C PRO A 380 1.66 -3.31 -19.84
N GLU A 381 2.95 -2.98 -19.69
CA GLU A 381 3.73 -2.14 -20.61
C GLU A 381 3.17 -0.76 -20.96
N LYS A 382 2.11 -0.29 -20.32
CA LYS A 382 1.64 1.11 -20.33
C LYS A 382 1.44 1.58 -18.91
N GLY A 383 1.44 2.88 -18.59
CA GLY A 383 0.87 3.39 -17.34
C GLY A 383 -0.67 3.52 -17.40
N GLY A 384 -1.28 4.17 -16.43
CA GLY A 384 -2.73 4.34 -16.34
C GLY A 384 -3.48 3.23 -15.58
N ASP A 385 -4.80 3.22 -15.66
CA ASP A 385 -5.65 2.29 -14.91
C ASP A 385 -5.80 0.93 -15.62
N TYR A 386 -5.04 -0.08 -15.20
CA TYR A 386 -5.14 -1.41 -15.81
C TYR A 386 -6.34 -2.21 -15.33
N ALA A 387 -6.97 -1.79 -14.24
CA ALA A 387 -8.20 -2.33 -13.70
C ALA A 387 -8.27 -3.87 -13.72
N ARG A 388 -8.93 -4.49 -14.71
CA ARG A 388 -9.18 -5.94 -14.77
C ARG A 388 -8.00 -6.78 -15.26
N TYR A 389 -6.77 -6.27 -15.31
CA TYR A 389 -5.65 -6.82 -16.10
C TYR A 389 -5.19 -8.28 -15.81
N PRO A 390 -4.90 -9.11 -16.85
CA PRO A 390 -5.62 -9.10 -18.13
C PRO A 390 -7.08 -9.42 -17.91
N TRP A 391 -7.36 -10.29 -16.91
CA TRP A 391 -8.66 -10.74 -16.42
C TRP A 391 -8.50 -11.21 -14.97
N GLY A 392 -8.64 -10.36 -13.95
CA GLY A 392 -8.55 -10.77 -12.54
C GLY A 392 -7.49 -10.02 -11.75
N ASN A 393 -6.69 -10.73 -10.93
CA ASN A 393 -5.74 -10.20 -9.94
C ASN A 393 -4.67 -9.30 -10.60
N PRO A 394 -4.91 -7.98 -10.63
CA PRO A 394 -4.09 -7.08 -11.40
C PRO A 394 -2.85 -6.72 -10.59
N GLY A 395 -1.73 -6.59 -11.28
CA GLY A 395 -0.63 -5.74 -10.82
C GLY A 395 -0.77 -4.50 -11.64
N SER A 396 -0.76 -3.38 -10.96
CA SER A 396 -1.54 -2.25 -11.40
C SER A 396 -0.73 -1.10 -11.93
N GLY A 397 -1.44 -0.15 -12.50
CA GLY A 397 -1.10 1.25 -12.46
C GLY A 397 -2.26 1.97 -11.78
N TRP A 398 -2.12 3.26 -11.56
CA TRP A 398 -3.21 4.09 -11.06
C TRP A 398 -3.86 4.86 -12.20
N PRO A 399 -5.15 5.21 -12.03
CA PRO A 399 -5.87 6.08 -12.96
C PRO A 399 -5.24 7.46 -13.16
N THR A 400 -4.38 7.88 -12.24
CA THR A 400 -3.67 9.15 -12.30
C THR A 400 -2.27 9.00 -12.87
N ASN A 401 -1.96 7.94 -13.62
CA ASN A 401 -0.65 7.81 -14.26
C ASN A 401 -0.71 8.02 -15.78
N TYR A 402 0.35 8.61 -16.33
CA TYR A 402 0.53 8.71 -17.78
C TYR A 402 0.70 7.31 -18.39
N GLU A 403 0.03 7.04 -19.53
CA GLU A 403 0.11 5.73 -20.18
C GLU A 403 1.43 5.52 -20.93
N GLU A 404 1.98 6.57 -21.53
CA GLU A 404 3.21 6.61 -22.35
C GLU A 404 4.50 6.59 -21.54
N VAL A 405 4.43 6.88 -20.23
CA VAL A 405 5.56 6.61 -19.33
C VAL A 405 5.45 5.16 -18.88
N THR A 406 5.83 4.27 -19.79
CA THR A 406 5.59 2.84 -19.67
C THR A 406 6.33 2.21 -18.49
N PRO A 407 5.73 1.25 -17.77
CA PRO A 407 6.43 0.42 -16.82
C PRO A 407 7.47 -0.40 -17.57
N VAL A 408 8.73 -0.04 -17.38
CA VAL A 408 9.84 -0.89 -17.80
C VAL A 408 9.90 -2.06 -16.79
N CYS A 409 8.98 -3.02 -16.91
CA CYS A 409 8.77 -4.08 -15.93
C CYS A 409 10.08 -4.80 -15.62
N ASP A 410 10.46 -4.76 -14.34
CA ASP A 410 11.67 -5.39 -13.79
C ASP A 410 12.96 -5.03 -14.53
N ALA A 411 12.99 -3.92 -15.30
CA ALA A 411 14.28 -3.36 -15.75
C ALA A 411 15.10 -2.89 -14.58
N PHE A 412 14.42 -2.41 -13.53
CA PHE A 412 15.02 -1.95 -12.30
C PHE A 412 14.66 -2.91 -11.17
N LEU A 413 15.64 -3.21 -10.33
CA LEU A 413 15.45 -3.98 -9.11
C LEU A 413 15.98 -3.18 -7.92
N VAL A 414 15.33 -3.32 -6.78
CA VAL A 414 15.76 -2.72 -5.51
C VAL A 414 15.97 -3.81 -4.47
N ASP A 415 17.05 -3.71 -3.70
CA ASP A 415 17.22 -4.57 -2.54
C ASP A 415 16.31 -4.06 -1.39
N ILE A 416 15.27 -4.81 -1.03
CA ILE A 416 14.42 -4.53 0.14
C ILE A 416 15.14 -5.05 1.38
N LYS A 417 16.16 -4.29 1.74
CA LYS A 417 16.94 -4.39 2.95
C LYS A 417 16.96 -2.98 3.52
N LEU A 418 16.37 -2.81 4.70
CA LEU A 418 16.20 -1.59 5.50
C LEU A 418 16.69 -1.75 6.98
N TRP A 419 17.51 -2.76 7.42
CA TRP A 419 18.81 -2.64 8.19
C TRP A 419 19.57 -3.99 8.40
N ALA A 420 20.75 -3.96 9.07
CA ALA A 420 22.00 -4.73 8.95
C ALA A 420 21.98 -6.28 8.79
N ASN A 421 23.03 -6.85 8.15
CA ASN A 421 23.22 -8.29 7.95
C ASN A 421 24.10 -8.95 9.03
N LEU A 422 23.77 -10.22 9.32
CA LEU A 422 24.58 -11.17 10.11
C LEU A 422 25.19 -12.31 9.24
N ASP A 423 25.21 -12.21 7.89
CA ASP A 423 25.93 -13.10 6.93
C ASP A 423 26.13 -12.43 5.52
N LYS A 424 26.55 -13.19 4.47
CA LYS A 424 26.93 -12.82 3.08
C LYS A 424 26.30 -11.53 2.52
N THR A 425 27.12 -10.77 1.79
CA THR A 425 26.71 -9.49 1.16
C THR A 425 25.74 -9.68 -0.01
N TRP A 426 24.70 -8.84 -0.09
CA TRP A 426 23.72 -8.81 -1.18
C TRP A 426 24.24 -8.13 -2.47
N ASN A 427 25.50 -7.67 -2.44
CA ASN A 427 26.19 -7.11 -3.60
C ASN A 427 26.61 -8.17 -4.63
N ASP A 428 26.39 -9.47 -4.37
CA ASP A 428 26.57 -10.50 -5.40
C ASP A 428 25.42 -10.44 -6.42
N PRO A 429 25.69 -10.12 -7.69
CA PRO A 429 24.69 -10.02 -8.75
C PRO A 429 23.99 -11.34 -9.10
N THR A 430 24.43 -12.47 -8.52
CA THR A 430 23.82 -13.79 -8.73
C THR A 430 22.83 -14.21 -7.65
N VAL A 431 22.75 -13.48 -6.53
CA VAL A 431 21.88 -13.86 -5.42
C VAL A 431 20.45 -13.38 -5.65
N SER A 432 19.48 -14.27 -5.45
CA SER A 432 18.04 -13.99 -5.49
C SER A 432 17.53 -13.35 -6.79
N VAL A 433 18.22 -13.53 -7.92
CA VAL A 433 17.68 -13.21 -9.25
C VAL A 433 16.62 -14.24 -9.67
N GLY A 434 15.79 -13.93 -10.68
CA GLY A 434 14.62 -14.75 -11.08
C GLY A 434 14.88 -16.25 -11.33
N ASN A 435 16.10 -16.67 -11.70
CA ASN A 435 16.47 -18.08 -11.87
C ASN A 435 17.02 -18.77 -10.60
N SER A 436 17.14 -18.08 -9.47
CA SER A 436 17.76 -18.64 -8.24
C SER A 436 17.00 -19.83 -7.65
N GLY A 437 15.68 -19.92 -7.87
CA GLY A 437 14.86 -21.06 -7.47
C GLY A 437 14.98 -22.31 -8.37
N PHE A 438 15.80 -22.26 -9.43
CA PHE A 438 15.91 -23.32 -10.45
C PHE A 438 17.36 -23.82 -10.58
N PRO A 439 17.80 -24.75 -9.72
CA PRO A 439 19.19 -25.20 -9.68
C PRO A 439 19.73 -25.64 -11.03
N GLY A 440 20.90 -25.11 -11.42
CA GLY A 440 21.62 -25.47 -12.64
C GLY A 440 21.04 -24.88 -13.94
N LYS A 441 20.07 -23.95 -13.89
CA LYS A 441 19.45 -23.36 -15.08
C LYS A 441 19.70 -21.86 -15.19
N THR A 442 20.24 -21.43 -16.34
CA THR A 442 20.26 -20.01 -16.74
C THR A 442 18.98 -19.63 -17.49
N THR A 443 18.37 -20.59 -18.18
CA THR A 443 17.18 -20.38 -18.99
C THR A 443 15.90 -20.77 -18.24
N ILE A 444 14.94 -19.84 -18.14
CA ILE A 444 13.65 -20.05 -17.49
C ILE A 444 12.51 -19.80 -18.49
N ASP A 445 11.56 -20.74 -18.54
CA ASP A 445 10.31 -20.60 -19.29
C ASP A 445 9.24 -19.96 -18.39
N TYR A 446 8.74 -18.80 -18.80
CA TYR A 446 7.62 -18.11 -18.17
C TYR A 446 6.33 -18.45 -18.91
N THR A 447 5.29 -18.81 -18.17
CA THR A 447 3.97 -19.11 -18.73
C THR A 447 3.03 -17.93 -18.49
N VAL A 448 2.50 -17.36 -19.57
CA VAL A 448 1.64 -16.16 -19.56
C VAL A 448 0.36 -16.39 -20.35
N ASP A 449 -0.71 -15.66 -20.04
CA ASP A 449 -1.93 -15.69 -20.87
C ASP A 449 -1.70 -14.99 -22.22
N ALA A 450 -2.19 -15.59 -23.31
CA ALA A 450 -2.28 -14.91 -24.61
C ALA A 450 -3.25 -13.71 -24.51
N ASN A 451 -2.75 -12.49 -24.72
CA ASN A 451 -3.57 -11.29 -24.83
C ASN A 451 -2.79 -10.14 -25.51
N LEU A 452 -3.48 -9.02 -25.71
CA LEU A 452 -2.88 -7.76 -26.12
C LEU A 452 -2.59 -6.90 -24.87
N TYR A 453 -1.31 -6.58 -24.67
CA TYR A 453 -0.81 -5.90 -23.48
C TYR A 453 -0.15 -4.58 -23.86
N GLY A 454 -0.42 -3.50 -23.12
CA GLY A 454 0.23 -2.19 -23.34
C GLY A 454 -0.38 -1.31 -24.40
N LYS A 455 -1.53 -1.66 -24.97
CA LYS A 455 -2.23 -0.77 -25.90
C LYS A 455 -2.69 0.50 -25.17
N PHE A 456 -2.29 1.67 -25.67
CA PHE A 456 -2.79 2.95 -25.16
C PHE A 456 -4.31 3.07 -25.37
N GLU A 457 -4.98 3.57 -24.35
CA GLU A 457 -6.41 3.86 -24.28
C GLU A 457 -6.66 5.33 -23.95
N ASP A 458 -5.62 6.06 -23.52
CA ASP A 458 -5.66 7.50 -23.27
C ASP A 458 -6.06 8.28 -24.55
N PRO A 459 -7.11 9.12 -24.49
CA PRO A 459 -7.52 9.98 -25.60
C PRO A 459 -6.39 10.86 -26.18
N TYR A 460 -5.42 11.28 -25.36
CA TYR A 460 -4.28 12.10 -25.80
C TYR A 460 -3.26 11.30 -26.63
N LEU A 461 -3.36 9.97 -26.65
CA LEU A 461 -2.42 9.06 -27.33
C LEU A 461 -3.05 8.30 -28.50
N GLN A 462 -4.26 8.62 -28.94
CA GLN A 462 -5.00 7.84 -29.97
C GLN A 462 -4.24 7.66 -31.30
N ASN A 463 -3.31 8.55 -31.62
CA ASN A 463 -2.48 8.48 -32.83
C ASN A 463 -1.07 7.94 -32.57
N LYS A 464 -0.75 7.51 -31.34
CA LYS A 464 0.54 6.95 -30.96
C LYS A 464 0.41 5.45 -30.72
N VAL A 465 1.47 4.73 -31.06
CA VAL A 465 1.61 3.30 -30.76
C VAL A 465 2.61 3.16 -29.63
N ASN A 466 2.25 2.39 -28.61
CA ASN A 466 3.17 2.07 -27.54
C ASN A 466 4.34 1.22 -28.09
N PRO A 467 5.60 1.69 -28.02
CA PRO A 467 6.75 0.94 -28.54
C PRO A 467 7.02 -0.35 -27.75
N HIS A 468 6.48 -0.50 -26.54
CA HIS A 468 6.63 -1.68 -25.70
C HIS A 468 5.38 -2.58 -25.65
N MET A 469 4.37 -2.30 -26.48
CA MET A 469 3.18 -3.17 -26.58
C MET A 469 3.59 -4.62 -26.87
N VAL A 470 2.98 -5.56 -26.16
CA VAL A 470 3.19 -7.00 -26.36
C VAL A 470 1.89 -7.61 -26.89
N ASP A 471 1.95 -8.18 -28.08
CA ASP A 471 0.84 -8.88 -28.73
C ASP A 471 1.10 -10.39 -28.76
N LEU A 472 0.52 -11.10 -27.80
CA LEU A 472 0.63 -12.56 -27.69
C LEU A 472 -0.57 -13.28 -28.31
N THR A 473 -1.26 -12.64 -29.24
CA THR A 473 -2.46 -13.17 -29.89
C THR A 473 -2.17 -13.56 -31.34
N THR A 474 -2.96 -14.48 -31.89
CA THR A 474 -2.82 -14.89 -33.29
C THR A 474 -3.53 -13.94 -34.27
N ASN A 475 -4.42 -13.09 -33.77
CA ASN A 475 -5.31 -12.24 -34.57
C ASN A 475 -5.21 -10.74 -34.23
N GLY A 476 -4.33 -10.34 -33.32
CA GLY A 476 -4.18 -8.96 -32.85
C GLY A 476 -5.37 -8.43 -32.04
N GLN A 477 -6.22 -9.31 -31.51
CA GLN A 477 -7.44 -8.92 -30.78
C GLN A 477 -7.34 -9.27 -29.30
N LYS A 478 -7.87 -8.38 -28.45
CA LYS A 478 -8.00 -8.62 -27.01
C LYS A 478 -8.82 -9.90 -26.79
N VAL A 479 -8.30 -10.82 -26.00
CA VAL A 479 -8.97 -12.08 -25.66
C VAL A 479 -9.87 -11.81 -24.46
N GLU A 480 -11.19 -11.90 -24.55
CA GLU A 480 -12.13 -11.57 -23.45
C GLU A 480 -12.13 -12.56 -22.27
N HIS A 481 -12.50 -12.09 -21.07
CA HIS A 481 -12.56 -12.90 -19.81
C HIS A 481 -13.42 -14.17 -19.91
N THR A 482 -14.37 -14.24 -20.84
CA THR A 482 -15.35 -15.32 -20.95
C THR A 482 -14.78 -16.62 -21.52
N VAL A 483 -13.53 -16.62 -22.01
CA VAL A 483 -12.86 -17.81 -22.53
C VAL A 483 -12.48 -18.74 -21.37
N ARG A 484 -13.27 -19.83 -21.18
CA ARG A 484 -13.16 -20.81 -20.08
C ARG A 484 -11.80 -21.53 -19.94
N LYS A 485 -10.85 -21.35 -20.85
CA LYS A 485 -9.50 -21.93 -20.78
C LYS A 485 -8.45 -20.89 -21.15
N PRO A 486 -7.46 -20.61 -20.28
CA PRO A 486 -6.32 -19.79 -20.67
C PRO A 486 -5.60 -20.45 -21.86
N ASN A 487 -5.18 -19.63 -22.83
CA ASN A 487 -4.31 -20.07 -23.92
C ASN A 487 -2.87 -19.65 -23.55
N PRO A 488 -2.10 -20.53 -22.86
CA PRO A 488 -0.81 -20.14 -22.33
C PRO A 488 0.22 -19.98 -23.46
N VAL A 489 0.99 -18.89 -23.39
CA VAL A 489 2.17 -18.62 -24.21
C VAL A 489 3.40 -18.76 -23.33
N LYS A 490 4.48 -19.29 -23.90
CA LYS A 490 5.78 -19.37 -23.22
C LYS A 490 6.69 -18.26 -23.67
N LEU A 491 7.26 -17.53 -22.72
CA LEU A 491 8.30 -16.53 -22.92
C LEU A 491 9.58 -17.03 -22.27
N ARG A 492 10.69 -17.03 -23.00
CA ARG A 492 11.96 -17.60 -22.52
C ARG A 492 12.97 -16.51 -22.23
N MET A 493 13.52 -16.54 -21.02
CA MET A 493 14.56 -15.61 -20.56
C MET A 493 15.86 -16.37 -20.31
N ASP A 494 17.00 -15.81 -20.73
CA ASP A 494 18.34 -16.34 -20.45
C ASP A 494 19.09 -15.39 -19.51
N PHE A 495 19.23 -15.81 -18.26
CA PHE A 495 19.99 -15.09 -17.25
C PHE A 495 21.47 -15.35 -17.49
N THR A 496 22.28 -14.30 -17.63
CA THR A 496 23.71 -14.42 -17.97
C THR A 496 24.54 -15.18 -16.92
N ARG A 497 23.96 -15.44 -15.74
CA ARG A 497 24.60 -16.11 -14.60
C ARG A 497 23.63 -17.09 -13.94
N LEU A 498 24.17 -18.14 -13.35
CA LEU A 498 23.39 -19.05 -12.49
C LEU A 498 23.00 -18.33 -11.20
N GLY A 499 21.69 -18.27 -10.93
CA GLY A 499 21.15 -17.70 -9.71
C GLY A 499 21.51 -18.56 -8.48
N ARG A 500 21.67 -17.91 -7.33
CA ARG A 500 21.99 -18.53 -6.03
C ARG A 500 20.97 -18.08 -4.98
N ASN A 501 20.66 -18.94 -4.02
CA ASN A 501 19.84 -18.60 -2.86
C ASN A 501 20.70 -18.41 -1.61
N PHE A 502 20.13 -17.76 -0.60
CA PHE A 502 20.69 -17.83 0.75
C PHE A 502 20.53 -19.26 1.29
N GLU A 503 21.64 -19.82 1.77
CA GLU A 503 21.65 -21.10 2.47
C GLU A 503 21.41 -20.83 3.96
N PHE A 504 20.59 -21.65 4.61
CA PHE A 504 20.45 -21.64 6.06
C PHE A 504 20.70 -23.05 6.59
N THR A 505 21.35 -23.15 7.75
CA THR A 505 21.47 -24.42 8.46
C THR A 505 20.19 -24.61 9.26
N ASN A 506 19.41 -25.65 8.93
CA ASN A 506 18.24 -25.98 9.71
C ASN A 506 18.68 -26.44 11.10
N VAL A 507 18.29 -25.70 12.14
CA VAL A 507 18.62 -26.02 13.52
C VAL A 507 17.52 -26.95 14.06
N SER A 508 17.76 -28.25 14.02
CA SER A 508 16.82 -29.29 14.48
C SER A 508 16.55 -29.30 15.99
N HIS A 509 17.20 -28.40 16.75
CA HIS A 509 17.17 -28.35 18.22
C HIS A 509 16.85 -26.96 18.77
N ILE A 510 16.07 -26.14 18.05
CA ILE A 510 15.36 -25.05 18.72
C ILE A 510 14.27 -25.72 19.56
N HIS A 511 14.65 -26.20 20.74
CA HIS A 511 13.68 -26.46 21.79
C HIS A 511 12.96 -25.13 21.98
N GLU A 512 11.65 -25.10 21.78
CA GLU A 512 10.82 -24.07 22.39
C GLU A 512 11.24 -24.07 23.86
N VAL A 513 11.94 -23.03 24.27
CA VAL A 513 12.17 -22.81 25.69
C VAL A 513 10.78 -22.51 26.21
N GLU A 514 10.12 -23.52 26.79
CA GLU A 514 9.07 -23.28 27.75
C GLU A 514 9.69 -22.34 28.78
N ILE A 515 9.37 -21.06 28.66
CA ILE A 515 9.59 -20.13 29.74
C ILE A 515 8.64 -20.64 30.81
N GLU A 516 9.16 -21.46 31.73
CA GLU A 516 8.48 -21.77 32.97
C GLU A 516 8.16 -20.42 33.61
N SER A 517 6.90 -20.01 33.47
CA SER A 517 6.38 -18.86 34.19
C SER A 517 6.67 -19.14 35.67
N PRO A 518 7.28 -18.21 36.42
CA PRO A 518 7.57 -18.44 37.83
C PRO A 518 6.26 -18.86 38.51
N THR A 519 6.25 -20.09 39.01
CA THR A 519 5.10 -20.66 39.71
C THR A 519 4.88 -19.82 40.96
N MET A 520 3.88 -18.94 40.91
CA MET A 520 3.28 -18.40 42.12
C MET A 520 2.78 -19.59 42.95
N PRO A 521 3.05 -19.65 44.26
CA PRO A 521 2.66 -20.79 45.09
C PRO A 521 1.15 -20.99 45.00
N SER A 522 0.75 -22.13 44.46
CA SER A 522 -0.63 -22.50 44.23
C SER A 522 -1.30 -22.85 45.56
N ASN A 523 -2.33 -22.08 45.92
CA ASN A 523 -3.34 -22.59 46.84
C ASN A 523 -4.15 -23.65 46.11
N ASN A 524 -4.19 -24.84 46.71
CA ASN A 524 -4.84 -26.06 46.23
C ASN A 524 -6.16 -25.83 45.49
N VAL A 525 -6.14 -26.07 44.18
CA VAL A 525 -7.35 -26.42 43.42
C VAL A 525 -7.06 -27.75 42.73
N VAL A 526 -7.69 -28.81 43.22
CA VAL A 526 -7.69 -30.13 42.59
C VAL A 526 -8.51 -30.03 41.31
N VAL A 527 -7.83 -30.01 40.17
CA VAL A 527 -8.48 -30.18 38.86
C VAL A 527 -8.40 -31.65 38.48
N GLN A 528 -9.57 -32.27 38.46
CA GLN A 528 -9.79 -33.65 38.04
C GLN A 528 -9.52 -33.76 36.53
N LYS A 529 -8.45 -34.48 36.16
CA LYS A 529 -8.09 -34.81 34.77
C LYS A 529 -9.19 -35.69 34.14
N CYS A 530 -9.69 -35.29 32.99
CA CYS A 530 -10.33 -36.20 32.04
C CYS A 530 -9.31 -36.54 30.94
N GLU A 531 -8.75 -37.74 30.99
CA GLU A 531 -7.97 -38.34 29.91
C GLU A 531 -8.94 -38.84 28.82
N ASN A 532 -8.75 -38.40 27.57
CA ASN A 532 -9.35 -39.06 26.43
C ASN A 532 -8.29 -39.86 25.68
N GLN A 533 -8.51 -41.17 25.69
CA GLN A 533 -7.74 -42.20 25.01
C GLN A 533 -7.87 -42.07 23.48
N SER A 534 -6.75 -42.31 22.81
CA SER A 534 -6.67 -42.60 21.38
C SER A 534 -7.21 -44.01 21.09
N GLN A 535 -7.98 -44.17 20.01
CA GLN A 535 -8.20 -45.48 19.40
C GLN A 535 -8.08 -45.47 17.87
N VAL A 536 -7.43 -46.55 17.45
CA VAL A 536 -7.06 -47.02 16.13
C VAL A 536 -8.29 -47.62 15.42
N GLN A 537 -8.46 -47.37 14.12
CA GLN A 537 -9.43 -48.10 13.30
C GLN A 537 -8.86 -49.42 12.80
N GLN A 538 -9.59 -50.51 13.05
CA GLN A 538 -9.50 -51.76 12.30
C GLN A 538 -10.93 -52.17 11.87
N GLY A 539 -11.13 -52.30 10.56
CA GLY A 539 -12.09 -53.19 9.89
C GLY A 539 -13.57 -53.24 10.31
N ASN A 540 -14.43 -52.79 9.38
CA ASN A 540 -15.78 -53.30 9.06
C ASN A 540 -16.66 -53.85 10.21
N GLN A 541 -17.15 -52.99 11.12
CA GLN A 541 -18.49 -53.14 11.73
C GLN A 541 -19.06 -51.76 12.09
N THR A 542 -20.25 -51.45 11.57
CA THR A 542 -21.04 -50.27 11.98
C THR A 542 -21.78 -50.61 13.28
N LYS A 543 -21.51 -49.86 14.35
CA LYS A 543 -22.29 -49.93 15.59
C LYS A 543 -22.84 -48.54 15.91
N ILE A 544 -24.16 -48.40 15.89
CA ILE A 544 -24.88 -47.20 16.34
C ILE A 544 -24.78 -47.19 17.87
N ILE A 545 -24.24 -46.11 18.44
CA ILE A 545 -24.28 -45.85 19.88
C ILE A 545 -25.19 -44.65 20.08
N GLU A 546 -26.32 -44.88 20.76
CA GLU A 546 -27.21 -43.84 21.26
C GLU A 546 -26.46 -42.94 22.24
N THR A 547 -26.48 -41.63 21.99
CA THR A 547 -26.00 -40.61 22.93
C THR A 547 -27.05 -40.35 24.00
N LYS A 548 -26.71 -40.64 25.26
CA LYS A 548 -27.45 -40.14 26.43
C LYS A 548 -27.21 -38.64 26.60
N GLU A 549 -28.30 -37.91 26.82
CA GLU A 549 -28.31 -36.50 27.20
C GLU A 549 -27.62 -36.28 28.55
N CYS A 550 -26.77 -35.25 28.63
CA CYS A 550 -26.27 -34.71 29.90
C CYS A 550 -27.13 -33.50 30.28
N ASP A 551 -27.82 -33.60 31.41
CA ASP A 551 -28.58 -32.54 32.07
C ASP A 551 -27.71 -31.30 32.36
N TRP A 552 -28.28 -30.12 32.09
CA TRP A 552 -27.67 -28.81 32.29
C TRP A 552 -28.16 -28.18 33.61
N GLU A 553 -27.35 -28.22 34.67
CA GLU A 553 -27.54 -27.39 35.88
C GLU A 553 -26.84 -26.00 35.80
N GLY A 554 -26.49 -25.53 34.60
CA GLY A 554 -25.86 -24.20 34.39
C GLY A 554 -26.84 -23.03 34.20
N SER A 555 -28.12 -23.31 33.99
CA SER A 555 -29.10 -22.33 33.48
C SER A 555 -29.60 -21.35 34.55
N LEU A 556 -29.63 -21.76 35.83
CA LEU A 556 -30.15 -20.94 36.92
C LEU A 556 -29.20 -19.81 37.31
N LEU A 557 -27.88 -20.07 37.29
CA LEU A 557 -26.86 -19.09 37.69
C LEU A 557 -26.73 -17.96 36.65
N ILE A 558 -26.81 -18.30 35.37
CA ILE A 558 -26.79 -17.33 34.26
C ILE A 558 -28.07 -16.47 34.30
N GLY A 559 -29.22 -17.07 34.58
CA GLY A 559 -30.48 -16.34 34.76
C GLY A 559 -30.42 -15.31 35.89
N ILE A 560 -29.84 -15.67 37.03
CA ILE A 560 -29.69 -14.76 38.18
C ILE A 560 -28.75 -13.59 37.85
N LEU A 561 -27.62 -13.85 37.18
CA LEU A 561 -26.66 -12.81 36.79
C LEU A 561 -27.25 -11.80 35.79
N VAL A 562 -28.08 -12.26 34.85
CA VAL A 562 -28.77 -11.39 33.89
C VAL A 562 -29.81 -10.51 34.59
N VAL A 563 -30.58 -11.06 35.53
CA VAL A 563 -31.60 -10.32 36.29
C VAL A 563 -30.96 -9.26 37.19
N VAL A 564 -29.87 -9.59 37.89
CA VAL A 564 -29.13 -8.63 38.72
C VAL A 564 -28.58 -7.48 37.87
N SER A 565 -28.02 -7.79 36.70
CA SER A 565 -27.49 -6.77 35.78
C SER A 565 -28.59 -5.83 35.25
N LEU A 566 -29.77 -6.36 34.97
CA LEU A 566 -30.95 -5.57 34.56
C LEU A 566 -31.45 -4.64 35.68
N ILE A 567 -31.46 -5.10 36.94
CA ILE A 567 -31.86 -4.27 38.09
C ILE A 567 -30.89 -3.10 38.27
N PHE A 568 -29.58 -3.33 38.12
CA PHE A 568 -28.59 -2.24 38.19
C PHE A 568 -28.78 -1.21 37.07
N LEU A 569 -29.05 -1.67 35.84
CA LEU A 569 -29.28 -0.78 34.70
C LEU A 569 -30.55 0.08 34.89
N ILE A 570 -31.64 -0.49 35.38
CA ILE A 570 -32.89 0.23 35.64
C ILE A 570 -32.71 1.29 36.73
N ASN A 571 -32.01 0.96 37.82
CA ASN A 571 -31.71 1.93 38.88
C ASN A 571 -30.81 3.07 38.39
N PHE A 572 -29.83 2.77 37.54
CA PHE A 572 -28.96 3.78 36.95
C PHE A 572 -29.73 4.75 36.05
N ILE A 573 -30.63 4.25 35.20
CA ILE A 573 -31.49 5.08 34.34
C ILE A 573 -32.43 5.94 35.20
N GLY A 574 -33.01 5.40 36.27
CA GLY A 574 -33.85 6.14 37.21
C GLY A 574 -33.12 7.30 37.90
N LEU A 575 -31.86 7.08 38.31
CA LEU A 575 -31.00 8.11 38.90
C LEU A 575 -30.67 9.23 37.89
N CYS A 576 -30.39 8.88 36.64
CA CYS A 576 -30.16 9.86 35.57
C CYS A 576 -31.40 10.73 35.31
N PHE A 577 -32.60 10.15 35.34
CA PHE A 577 -33.84 10.92 35.20
C PHE A 577 -34.10 11.86 36.37
N LEU A 578 -33.82 11.43 37.61
CA LEU A 578 -33.93 12.28 38.80
C LEU A 578 -32.95 13.47 38.75
N PHE A 579 -31.73 13.27 38.27
CA PHE A 579 -30.75 14.35 38.10
C PHE A 579 -31.13 15.32 36.98
N CYS A 580 -31.63 14.83 35.85
CA CYS A 580 -32.08 15.69 34.75
C CYS A 580 -33.31 16.53 35.15
N ARG A 581 -34.26 15.95 35.91
CA ARG A 581 -35.45 16.68 36.38
C ARG A 581 -35.12 17.78 37.38
N ARG A 582 -34.12 17.56 38.25
CA ARG A 582 -33.67 18.57 39.22
C ARG A 582 -32.90 19.71 38.55
N SER A 583 -32.23 19.46 37.41
CA SER A 583 -31.53 20.50 36.66
C SER A 583 -32.45 21.39 35.81
N SER A 584 -33.68 20.99 35.50
CA SER A 584 -34.61 21.79 34.69
C SER A 584 -35.48 22.77 35.50
N GLU A 585 -35.59 22.58 36.82
CA GLU A 585 -36.39 23.48 37.69
C GLU A 585 -35.64 24.77 38.07
N ASP A 586 -34.31 24.82 37.92
CA ASP A 586 -33.48 25.97 38.34
C ASP A 586 -33.19 27.01 37.24
N ARG A 587 -33.85 26.94 36.06
CA ARG A 587 -33.65 27.93 34.98
C ARG A 587 -34.95 28.45 34.38
N ALA A 588 -35.65 29.28 35.14
CA ALA A 588 -36.59 30.27 34.59
C ALA A 588 -35.99 31.68 34.74
N PRO A 589 -35.71 32.43 33.65
CA PRO A 589 -35.17 33.78 33.75
C PRO A 589 -36.25 34.78 34.15
N LYS A 590 -36.02 35.53 35.24
CA LYS A 590 -36.79 36.72 35.60
C LYS A 590 -36.42 37.88 34.67
N HIS A 591 -37.43 38.50 34.06
CA HIS A 591 -37.34 39.79 33.38
C HIS A 591 -36.83 40.88 34.32
N VAL A 592 -35.84 41.66 33.87
CA VAL A 592 -35.51 42.98 34.44
C VAL A 592 -35.38 44.00 33.31
N LYS A 593 -36.14 45.09 33.46
CA LYS A 593 -36.11 46.31 32.64
C LYS A 593 -35.02 47.26 33.13
N GLY A 594 -34.38 47.97 32.20
CA GLY A 594 -34.19 49.42 32.31
C GLY A 594 -32.83 49.97 32.77
N ASN A 595 -32.24 50.73 31.84
CA ASN A 595 -31.50 52.00 31.95
C ASN A 595 -29.97 52.07 32.23
N ASP A 596 -29.34 52.65 31.20
CA ASP A 596 -28.46 53.83 31.14
C ASP A 596 -27.01 53.83 31.68
N ASN A 597 -26.14 54.15 30.70
CA ASN A 597 -24.91 54.96 30.77
C ASN A 597 -23.74 54.52 31.66
N LEU A 598 -22.59 54.21 31.02
CA LEU A 598 -21.39 55.05 31.11
C LEU A 598 -20.31 54.65 30.09
N LEU A 599 -19.60 55.68 29.61
CA LEU A 599 -18.40 55.64 28.77
C LEU A 599 -17.21 54.90 29.42
N GLY A 600 -16.27 54.42 28.59
CA GLY A 600 -14.89 54.17 29.04
C GLY A 600 -14.04 53.35 28.07
N VAL A 601 -13.31 54.04 27.20
CA VAL A 601 -12.20 53.53 26.39
C VAL A 601 -11.00 53.18 27.29
N VAL A 602 -10.25 52.11 26.97
CA VAL A 602 -8.76 52.02 26.85
C VAL A 602 -8.29 50.55 27.04
N ALA A 603 -7.41 50.14 26.10
CA ALA A 603 -6.57 48.94 25.99
C ALA A 603 -7.22 47.65 25.46
#